data_AF-A0A927NQ80-F1
#
_entry.id   AF-A0A927NQ80-F1
#
_cell.length_a   1.000
_cell.length_b   1.000
_cell.length_c   1.000
_cell.angle_alpha   90.00
_cell.angle_beta   90.00
_cell.angle_gamma   90.00
#
_symmetry.space_group_name_H-M   'P 1'
#
loop_
_entity.id
_entity.type
_entity.pdbx_description
1 polymer ?
#
loop_
_entity_poly.entity_id
_entity_poly.type
_entity_poly.pdbx_seq_one_letter_code
_entity_poly.pdbx_strand_id
1 'polypeptide(L)'
;MFRQFFIKTFDKLEYAENFLNKGQMLFRHFSYFRNIENFRKDNNEGTAIETTNLVLSENIKTIQIGKSSNGKKFMLDVNKLKEKFPDIFEQPISFKLSYFADCNVYCITYIDSETQNKEDVLKRIQGYGTYSVVVTNCKDFIDKVKTYLHDCKFGLVKYDNISNDRSVFNKTIDYKLDNEFRIVISSGKEQNLIEVGKIQGFICTTKSLDALLQVF
;
A
#
# COMPACT_ATOMS: atom_id res chain seq x y z
N MET A 1 17.42 -22.67 -0.28
CA MET A 1 17.15 -21.43 -1.05
C MET A 1 15.70 -21.08 -0.77
N PHE A 2 15.43 -19.93 -0.14
CA PHE A 2 14.07 -19.55 0.20
C PHE A 2 13.27 -19.29 -1.08
N ARG A 3 12.16 -20.01 -1.25
CA ARG A 3 11.24 -19.78 -2.37
C ARG A 3 10.24 -18.71 -1.95
N GLN A 4 10.13 -17.69 -2.79
CA GLN A 4 9.25 -16.55 -2.61
C GLN A 4 8.43 -16.37 -3.88
N PHE A 5 7.16 -16.06 -3.72
CA PHE A 5 6.23 -15.82 -4.82
C PHE A 5 5.48 -14.53 -4.60
N PHE A 6 5.22 -13.81 -5.70
CA PHE A 6 4.13 -12.86 -5.73
C PHE A 6 2.95 -13.47 -6.47
N ILE A 7 1.74 -13.28 -5.93
CA ILE A 7 0.51 -13.84 -6.49
C ILE A 7 -0.47 -12.71 -6.72
N LYS A 8 -0.93 -12.56 -7.97
CA LYS A 8 -1.97 -11.60 -8.34
C LYS A 8 -3.18 -12.32 -8.93
N THR A 9 -4.33 -12.12 -8.31
CA THR A 9 -5.61 -12.70 -8.75
C THR A 9 -6.39 -11.73 -9.64
N PHE A 10 -7.06 -12.28 -10.66
CA PHE A 10 -7.87 -11.59 -11.66
C PHE A 10 -9.19 -12.34 -11.89
N ASP A 11 -10.24 -11.59 -12.22
CA ASP A 11 -11.55 -12.11 -12.62
C ASP A 11 -11.54 -12.66 -14.07
N LYS A 12 -10.76 -12.04 -14.96
CA LYS A 12 -10.64 -12.39 -16.38
C LYS A 12 -9.24 -12.89 -16.75
N LEU A 13 -9.18 -13.88 -17.63
CA LEU A 13 -7.93 -14.46 -18.14
C LEU A 13 -7.10 -13.40 -18.87
N GLU A 14 -7.73 -12.56 -19.68
CA GLU A 14 -7.06 -11.49 -20.44
C GLU A 14 -6.25 -10.56 -19.53
N TYR A 15 -6.74 -10.24 -18.33
CA TYR A 15 -6.01 -9.40 -17.38
C TYR A 15 -4.79 -10.11 -16.80
N ALA A 16 -4.90 -11.42 -16.54
CA ALA A 16 -3.78 -12.25 -16.11
C ALA A 16 -2.72 -12.38 -17.21
N GLU A 17 -3.14 -12.56 -18.47
CA GLU A 17 -2.26 -12.60 -19.64
C GLU A 17 -1.56 -11.26 -19.88
N ASN A 18 -2.28 -10.15 -19.78
CA ASN A 18 -1.70 -8.81 -19.90
C ASN A 18 -0.69 -8.53 -18.77
N PHE A 19 -1.00 -8.91 -17.52
CA PHE A 19 -0.04 -8.80 -16.42
C PHE A 19 1.21 -9.65 -16.67
N LEU A 20 1.06 -10.92 -17.04
CA LEU A 20 2.21 -11.82 -17.26
C LEU A 20 3.06 -11.41 -18.47
N ASN A 21 2.43 -11.10 -19.61
CA ASN A 21 3.12 -10.91 -20.88
C ASN A 21 3.63 -9.48 -21.10
N LYS A 22 2.93 -8.48 -20.55
CA LYS A 22 3.26 -7.05 -20.73
C LYS A 22 3.65 -6.35 -19.43
N GLY A 23 3.48 -7.00 -18.28
CA GLY A 23 3.71 -6.35 -16.98
C GLY A 23 2.69 -5.25 -16.71
N GLN A 24 1.46 -5.39 -17.22
CA GLN A 24 0.44 -4.36 -17.11
C GLN A 24 -0.10 -4.27 -15.68
N MET A 25 0.17 -3.16 -15.01
CA MET A 25 -0.13 -2.89 -13.60
C MET A 25 -1.06 -1.68 -13.49
N LEU A 26 -2.27 -1.90 -12.97
CA LEU A 26 -3.22 -0.83 -12.72
C LEU A 26 -3.13 -0.35 -11.27
N PHE A 27 -2.45 0.77 -11.06
CA PHE A 27 -2.39 1.47 -9.78
C PHE A 27 -3.69 2.25 -9.58
N ARG A 28 -4.30 2.08 -8.40
CA ARG A 28 -5.56 2.74 -8.03
C ARG A 28 -5.34 3.64 -6.82
N HIS A 29 -6.04 4.76 -6.77
CA HIS A 29 -5.97 5.66 -5.63
C HIS A 29 -6.56 5.00 -4.38
N PHE A 30 -6.05 5.34 -3.18
CA PHE A 30 -6.59 4.78 -1.93
C PHE A 30 -8.10 5.03 -1.73
N SER A 31 -8.66 6.10 -2.31
CA SER A 31 -10.11 6.33 -2.30
C SER A 31 -10.90 5.21 -2.98
N TYR A 32 -10.36 4.59 -4.03
CA TYR A 32 -10.99 3.46 -4.69
C TYR A 32 -11.19 2.30 -3.71
N PHE A 33 -10.14 1.94 -2.96
CA PHE A 33 -10.21 0.83 -2.00
C PHE A 33 -11.13 1.09 -0.81
N ARG A 34 -11.30 2.36 -0.42
CA ARG A 34 -12.31 2.77 0.57
C ARG A 34 -13.75 2.71 0.02
N ASN A 35 -13.92 3.01 -1.27
CA ASN A 35 -15.23 3.16 -1.91
C ASN A 35 -15.75 1.88 -2.58
N ILE A 36 -14.97 0.79 -2.64
CA ILE A 36 -15.52 -0.52 -3.05
C ILE A 36 -16.42 -1.02 -1.92
N GLU A 37 -17.68 -0.63 -2.00
CA GLU A 37 -18.75 -0.90 -1.03
C GLU A 37 -19.01 -2.40 -0.83
N ASN A 38 -19.42 -2.75 0.38
CA ASN A 38 -19.92 -4.04 0.90
C ASN A 38 -18.93 -5.16 1.27
N PHE A 39 -17.77 -5.32 0.62
CA PHE A 39 -16.95 -6.53 0.86
C PHE A 39 -15.73 -6.36 1.77
N ARG A 40 -15.14 -5.15 1.83
CA ARG A 40 -13.89 -4.92 2.58
C ARG A 40 -14.07 -4.12 3.87
N LYS A 41 -14.93 -3.10 3.92
CA LYS A 41 -15.20 -2.26 5.11
C LYS A 41 -13.97 -1.61 5.78
N ASP A 42 -12.86 -1.42 5.07
CA ASP A 42 -11.72 -0.69 5.62
C ASP A 42 -11.84 0.82 5.35
N ASN A 43 -12.66 1.51 6.15
CA ASN A 43 -12.82 2.96 6.05
C ASN A 43 -11.53 3.74 6.36
N ASN A 44 -10.54 3.08 6.95
CA ASN A 44 -9.26 3.64 7.33
C ASN A 44 -8.14 3.33 6.32
N GLU A 45 -8.47 2.67 5.21
CA GLU A 45 -7.48 2.28 4.20
C GLU A 45 -6.79 3.53 3.61
N GLY A 46 -5.46 3.52 3.68
CA GLY A 46 -4.62 4.63 3.26
C GLY A 46 -4.62 5.82 4.22
N THR A 47 -5.14 5.69 5.46
CA THR A 47 -4.87 6.70 6.51
C THR A 47 -3.38 6.71 6.84
N ALA A 48 -2.79 7.89 6.91
CA ALA A 48 -1.45 8.14 7.37
C ALA A 48 -1.48 9.05 8.60
N ILE A 49 -0.60 8.79 9.56
CA ILE A 49 -0.38 9.64 10.73
C ILE A 49 1.05 10.16 10.66
N GLU A 50 1.19 11.48 10.61
CA GLU A 50 2.49 12.14 10.75
C GLU A 50 2.53 12.84 12.12
N THR A 51 3.60 12.59 12.87
CA THR A 51 3.85 13.29 14.14
C THR A 51 5.06 14.19 13.96
N THR A 52 4.87 15.50 14.17
CA THR A 52 5.95 16.49 14.11
C THR A 52 6.06 17.16 15.47
N ASN A 53 7.24 17.10 16.07
CA ASN A 53 7.55 17.84 17.30
C ASN A 53 8.19 19.17 16.92
N LEU A 54 7.63 20.27 17.39
CA LEU A 54 8.10 21.61 17.09
C LEU A 54 8.20 22.42 18.38
N VAL A 55 9.24 23.23 18.47
CA VAL A 55 9.30 24.34 19.42
C VAL A 55 8.83 25.58 18.66
N LEU A 56 7.72 26.15 19.09
CA LEU A 56 7.18 27.35 18.45
C LEU A 56 7.84 28.59 19.04
N SER A 57 8.42 29.43 18.18
CA SER A 57 8.76 30.79 18.56
C SER A 57 7.58 31.73 18.31
N GLU A 58 7.48 32.83 19.06
CA GLU A 58 6.39 33.80 18.96
C GLU A 58 6.19 34.36 17.54
N ASN A 59 7.26 34.38 16.75
CA ASN A 59 7.32 34.92 15.39
C ASN A 59 6.77 33.97 14.31
N ILE A 60 6.49 32.71 14.64
CA ILE A 60 5.91 31.75 13.68
C ILE A 60 4.42 32.05 13.51
N LYS A 61 4.01 32.34 12.27
CA LYS A 61 2.61 32.58 11.91
C LYS A 61 1.92 31.36 11.31
N THR A 62 2.68 30.49 10.65
CA THR A 62 2.17 29.31 9.98
C THR A 62 3.13 28.13 10.11
N ILE A 63 2.56 26.92 10.19
CA ILE A 63 3.32 25.66 10.08
C ILE A 63 2.82 24.94 8.84
N GLN A 64 3.74 24.58 7.95
CA GLN A 64 3.45 23.71 6.82
C GLN A 64 3.80 22.26 7.18
N ILE A 65 2.81 21.37 7.11
CA ILE A 65 2.97 19.93 7.34
C ILE A 65 2.74 19.21 6.00
N GLY A 66 3.60 18.26 5.66
CA GLY A 66 3.56 17.48 4.41
C GLY A 66 4.74 17.72 3.46
N LYS A 67 4.93 16.82 2.49
CA LYS A 67 6.09 16.84 1.57
C LYS A 67 6.05 17.98 0.54
N SER A 68 7.23 18.55 0.27
CA SER A 68 7.43 19.67 -0.67
C SER A 68 7.21 19.32 -2.13
N SER A 69 7.43 18.06 -2.54
CA SER A 69 7.60 17.74 -3.97
C SER A 69 6.35 17.32 -4.73
N ASN A 70 5.32 16.70 -4.12
CA ASN A 70 4.07 16.29 -4.82
C ASN A 70 2.95 15.81 -3.87
N GLY A 71 3.02 16.15 -2.57
CA GLY A 71 2.03 15.70 -1.58
C GLY A 71 1.03 16.79 -1.20
N LYS A 72 -0.09 16.39 -0.56
CA LYS A 72 -0.97 17.33 0.13
C LYS A 72 -0.17 18.13 1.15
N LYS A 73 -0.31 19.45 1.09
CA LYS A 73 0.26 20.39 2.06
C LYS A 73 -0.86 20.82 2.99
N PHE A 74 -0.58 20.75 4.28
CA PHE A 74 -1.48 21.22 5.33
C PHE A 74 -0.87 22.47 5.93
N MET A 75 -1.66 23.54 5.98
CA MET A 75 -1.25 24.80 6.57
C MET A 75 -1.98 24.96 7.90
N LEU A 76 -1.22 25.02 8.98
CA LEU A 76 -1.74 25.36 10.30
C LEU A 76 -1.52 26.85 10.55
N ASP A 77 -2.61 27.55 10.87
CA ASP A 77 -2.59 28.94 11.30
C ASP A 77 -2.26 29.00 12.80
N VAL A 78 -1.07 29.51 13.12
CA VAL A 78 -0.57 29.54 14.50
C VAL A 78 -1.27 30.62 15.33
N ASN A 79 -1.83 31.66 14.71
CA ASN A 79 -2.57 32.69 15.44
C ASN A 79 -3.90 32.14 15.95
N LYS A 80 -4.61 31.36 15.14
CA LYS A 80 -5.82 30.66 15.60
C LYS A 80 -5.52 29.62 16.68
N LEU A 81 -4.34 29.01 16.62
CA LEU A 81 -3.89 28.10 17.66
C LEU A 81 -3.61 28.84 18.98
N LYS A 82 -2.97 30.03 18.92
CA LYS A 82 -2.74 30.93 20.07
C LYS A 82 -4.03 31.31 20.79
N GLU A 83 -5.07 31.70 20.03
CA GLU A 83 -6.37 32.06 20.58
C GLU A 83 -6.99 30.93 21.41
N LYS A 84 -6.73 29.68 21.02
CA LYS A 84 -7.29 28.48 21.67
C LYS A 84 -6.39 27.90 22.75
N PHE A 85 -5.08 28.06 22.63
CA PHE A 85 -4.05 27.54 23.52
C PHE A 85 -2.97 28.60 23.76
N PRO A 86 -3.16 29.52 24.72
CA PRO A 86 -2.28 30.67 24.93
C PRO A 86 -0.84 30.29 25.32
N ASP A 87 -0.67 29.25 26.15
CA ASP A 87 0.62 28.86 26.74
C ASP A 87 1.45 27.93 25.85
N ILE A 88 1.04 27.76 24.59
CA ILE A 88 1.58 26.72 23.71
C ILE A 88 3.06 26.99 23.31
N PHE A 89 3.57 28.22 23.51
CA PHE A 89 4.94 28.63 23.11
C PHE A 89 6.02 28.33 24.14
N GLU A 90 5.65 27.94 25.36
CA GLU A 90 6.63 27.76 26.45
C GLU A 90 7.20 26.33 26.52
N GLN A 91 6.66 25.41 25.72
CA GLN A 91 7.02 23.99 25.77
C GLN A 91 7.12 23.36 24.37
N PRO A 92 7.90 22.28 24.19
CA PRO A 92 7.84 21.48 22.97
C PRO A 92 6.43 20.94 22.73
N ILE A 93 5.89 21.18 21.54
CA ILE A 93 4.55 20.73 21.15
C ILE A 93 4.68 19.56 20.18
N SER A 94 3.82 18.57 20.34
CA SER A 94 3.65 17.49 19.37
C SER A 94 2.40 17.71 18.53
N PHE A 95 2.56 17.89 17.23
CA PHE A 95 1.47 17.93 16.26
C PHE A 95 1.28 16.54 15.67
N LYS A 96 0.11 15.94 15.90
CA LYS A 96 -0.31 14.69 15.26
C LYS A 96 -1.31 15.00 14.15
N LEU A 97 -0.91 14.81 12.90
CA LEU A 97 -1.77 14.99 11.73
C LEU A 97 -2.21 13.61 11.22
N SER A 98 -3.51 13.37 11.22
CA SER A 98 -4.13 12.20 10.58
C SER A 98 -4.78 12.63 9.27
N TYR A 99 -4.42 11.99 8.17
CA TYR A 99 -4.94 12.32 6.84
C TYR A 99 -5.02 11.08 5.95
N PHE A 100 -5.78 11.16 4.86
CA PHE A 100 -5.76 10.13 3.83
C PHE A 100 -4.64 10.40 2.84
N ALA A 101 -3.73 9.45 2.69
CA ALA A 101 -2.62 9.52 1.75
C ALA A 101 -3.13 9.70 0.33
N ASP A 102 -2.52 10.65 -0.38
CA ASP A 102 -2.82 10.97 -1.77
C ASP A 102 -1.82 10.25 -2.68
N CYS A 103 -2.05 8.97 -2.89
CA CYS A 103 -1.17 8.11 -3.67
C CYS A 103 -1.95 6.97 -4.33
N ASN A 104 -1.37 6.45 -5.40
CA ASN A 104 -1.88 5.26 -6.06
C ASN A 104 -1.09 4.04 -5.60
N VAL A 105 -1.79 2.94 -5.38
CA VAL A 105 -1.23 1.69 -4.90
C VAL A 105 -1.54 0.56 -5.85
N TYR A 106 -0.56 -0.32 -6.02
CA TYR A 106 -0.71 -1.65 -6.59
C TYR A 106 -0.44 -2.68 -5.49
N CYS A 107 -1.45 -3.48 -5.16
CA CYS A 107 -1.33 -4.56 -4.18
C CYS A 107 -1.15 -5.91 -4.88
N ILE A 108 -0.23 -6.73 -4.37
CA ILE A 108 0.00 -8.10 -4.80
C ILE A 108 0.24 -8.96 -3.54
N THR A 109 -0.22 -10.20 -3.50
CA THR A 109 0.02 -11.06 -2.34
C THR A 109 1.45 -11.59 -2.40
N TYR A 110 2.15 -11.60 -1.28
CA TYR A 110 3.48 -12.17 -1.15
C TYR A 110 3.40 -13.43 -0.29
N ILE A 111 4.13 -14.49 -0.65
CA ILE A 111 4.31 -15.67 0.20
C ILE A 111 5.74 -16.16 0.04
N ASP A 112 6.41 -16.44 1.15
CA ASP A 112 7.71 -17.10 1.20
C ASP A 112 7.68 -18.32 2.14
N SER A 113 8.81 -19.01 2.29
CA SER A 113 8.92 -20.17 3.19
C SER A 113 8.56 -19.87 4.65
N GLU A 114 8.76 -18.64 5.12
CA GLU A 114 8.55 -18.23 6.51
C GLU A 114 7.14 -17.69 6.78
N THR A 115 6.36 -17.44 5.72
CA THR A 115 4.99 -16.95 5.82
C THR A 115 4.16 -17.92 6.67
N GLN A 116 3.60 -17.43 7.76
CA GLN A 116 2.70 -18.19 8.63
C GLN A 116 1.32 -18.32 7.97
N ASN A 117 0.62 -19.43 8.22
CA ASN A 117 -0.75 -19.67 7.73
C ASN A 117 -0.89 -19.58 6.19
N LYS A 118 0.10 -20.09 5.43
CA LYS A 118 0.10 -20.04 3.94
C LYS A 118 -1.20 -20.57 3.34
N GLU A 119 -1.71 -21.67 3.89
CA GLU A 119 -2.96 -22.28 3.43
C GLU A 119 -4.14 -21.30 3.53
N ASP A 120 -4.27 -20.58 4.64
CA ASP A 120 -5.32 -19.59 4.83
C ASP A 120 -5.16 -18.37 3.93
N VAL A 121 -3.92 -17.94 3.68
CA VAL A 121 -3.61 -16.87 2.71
C VAL A 121 -4.02 -17.30 1.30
N LEU A 122 -3.66 -18.50 0.87
CA LEU A 122 -4.02 -19.03 -0.45
C LEU A 122 -5.54 -19.16 -0.60
N LYS A 123 -6.23 -19.70 0.40
CA LYS A 123 -7.70 -19.76 0.43
C LYS A 123 -8.34 -18.37 0.38
N ARG A 124 -7.78 -17.39 1.09
CA ARG A 124 -8.27 -16.01 1.08
C ARG A 124 -8.21 -15.39 -0.31
N ILE A 125 -7.07 -15.51 -1.01
CA ILE A 125 -6.87 -14.90 -2.32
C ILE A 125 -7.60 -15.62 -3.46
N GLN A 126 -8.00 -16.88 -3.25
CA GLN A 126 -8.90 -17.59 -4.16
C GLN A 126 -10.25 -16.87 -4.30
N GLY A 127 -10.70 -16.16 -3.26
CA GLY A 127 -11.95 -15.39 -3.27
C GLY A 127 -11.90 -14.08 -4.08
N TYR A 128 -10.73 -13.68 -4.61
CA TYR A 128 -10.59 -12.42 -5.34
C TYR A 128 -10.85 -12.54 -6.84
N GLY A 129 -10.97 -13.75 -7.39
CA GLY A 129 -11.18 -13.96 -8.82
C GLY A 129 -10.96 -15.42 -9.25
N THR A 130 -10.82 -15.62 -10.55
CA THR A 130 -10.79 -16.96 -11.17
C THR A 130 -9.38 -17.38 -11.57
N TYR A 131 -8.55 -16.41 -11.97
CA TYR A 131 -7.21 -16.64 -12.51
C TYR A 131 -6.17 -16.01 -11.60
N SER A 132 -5.02 -16.66 -11.45
CA SER A 132 -3.88 -16.11 -10.72
C SER A 132 -2.64 -16.16 -11.56
N VAL A 133 -1.84 -15.09 -11.46
CA VAL A 133 -0.47 -15.09 -11.94
C VAL A 133 0.45 -15.30 -10.74
N VAL A 134 1.27 -16.35 -10.81
CA VAL A 134 2.33 -16.64 -9.84
C VAL A 134 3.65 -16.19 -10.43
N VAL A 135 4.22 -15.13 -9.86
CA VAL A 135 5.54 -14.60 -10.19
C VAL A 135 6.59 -15.42 -9.46
N THR A 136 7.45 -16.11 -10.20
CA THR A 136 8.44 -17.05 -9.64
C THR A 136 9.80 -16.39 -9.40
N ASN A 137 10.04 -15.21 -9.99
CA ASN A 137 11.25 -14.43 -9.78
C ASN A 137 10.89 -13.04 -9.24
N CYS A 138 10.58 -12.97 -7.94
CA CYS A 138 10.18 -11.72 -7.27
C CYS A 138 11.23 -10.61 -7.40
N LYS A 139 12.52 -10.97 -7.40
CA LYS A 139 13.61 -9.99 -7.52
C LYS A 139 13.59 -9.32 -8.90
N ASP A 140 13.57 -10.10 -9.98
CA ASP A 140 13.47 -9.57 -11.35
C ASP A 140 12.24 -8.69 -11.54
N PHE A 141 11.09 -9.11 -10.99
CA PHE A 141 9.87 -8.31 -11.01
C PHE A 141 10.07 -6.94 -10.33
N ILE A 142 10.61 -6.90 -9.11
CA ILE A 142 10.85 -5.64 -8.39
C ILE A 142 11.88 -4.77 -9.11
N ASP A 143 12.95 -5.36 -9.65
CA ASP A 143 14.00 -4.62 -10.36
C ASP A 143 13.44 -3.99 -11.66
N LYS A 144 12.56 -4.69 -12.38
CA LYS A 144 11.80 -4.12 -13.51
C LYS A 144 10.93 -2.96 -13.06
N VAL A 145 10.14 -3.13 -12.00
CA VAL A 145 9.28 -2.04 -11.51
C VAL A 145 10.10 -0.81 -11.13
N LYS A 146 11.23 -0.97 -10.43
CA LYS A 146 12.14 0.13 -10.08
C LYS A 146 12.75 0.83 -11.30
N THR A 147 12.98 0.08 -12.38
CA THR A 147 13.50 0.63 -13.64
C THR A 147 12.49 1.56 -14.31
N TYR A 148 11.20 1.22 -14.24
CA TYR A 148 10.12 2.02 -14.81
C TYR A 148 9.58 3.11 -13.87
N LEU A 149 9.69 2.94 -12.55
CA LEU A 149 9.14 3.84 -11.55
C LEU A 149 10.25 4.37 -10.63
N HIS A 150 10.79 5.54 -10.97
CA HIS A 150 11.90 6.15 -10.23
C HIS A 150 11.52 6.66 -8.83
N ASP A 151 10.26 7.04 -8.62
CA ASP A 151 9.80 7.72 -7.40
C ASP A 151 8.66 6.93 -6.73
N CYS A 152 8.95 5.67 -6.41
CA CYS A 152 7.99 4.74 -5.82
C CYS A 152 8.51 4.11 -4.53
N LYS A 153 7.58 3.70 -3.67
CA LYS A 153 7.86 2.98 -2.42
C LYS A 153 7.35 1.55 -2.51
N PHE A 154 8.05 0.64 -1.87
CA PHE A 154 7.72 -0.77 -1.83
C PHE A 154 7.74 -1.26 -0.40
N GLY A 155 6.87 -2.21 -0.06
CA GLY A 155 6.91 -2.82 1.25
C GLY A 155 5.84 -3.87 1.47
N LEU A 156 6.16 -4.81 2.36
CA LEU A 156 5.16 -5.68 2.96
C LEU A 156 4.28 -4.87 3.90
N VAL A 157 2.99 -5.17 3.85
CA VAL A 157 2.01 -4.58 4.76
C VAL A 157 2.18 -5.21 6.14
N LYS A 158 2.25 -4.35 7.15
CA LYS A 158 2.20 -4.73 8.55
C LYS A 158 0.74 -4.76 9.01
N TYR A 159 0.41 -5.76 9.82
CA TYR A 159 -0.93 -5.98 10.32
C TYR A 159 -0.93 -5.87 11.83
N ASP A 160 -1.71 -4.93 12.36
CA ASP A 160 -1.82 -4.71 13.80
C ASP A 160 -3.25 -4.31 14.19
N ASN A 161 -3.56 -4.48 15.47
CA ASN A 161 -4.85 -4.05 16.05
C ASN A 161 -4.83 -2.57 16.47
N ILE A 162 -3.63 -2.02 16.69
CA ILE A 162 -3.42 -0.83 17.51
C ILE A 162 -2.15 -0.08 17.03
N SER A 163 -2.02 0.25 15.75
CA SER A 163 -1.03 1.25 15.37
C SER A 163 -1.55 2.67 15.58
N ASN A 164 -0.92 3.36 16.53
CA ASN A 164 -0.88 4.83 16.54
C ASN A 164 -0.08 5.39 15.35
N ASP A 165 0.64 4.52 14.64
CA ASP A 165 1.48 4.81 13.48
C ASP A 165 0.83 4.22 12.22
N ARG A 166 -0.19 4.91 11.72
CA ARG A 166 -0.84 4.50 10.46
C ARG A 166 0.02 4.96 9.30
N SER A 167 0.28 4.03 8.39
CA SER A 167 0.99 4.30 7.14
C SER A 167 0.30 3.58 5.99
N VAL A 168 0.67 3.93 4.76
CA VAL A 168 0.20 3.23 3.55
C VAL A 168 0.65 1.77 3.48
N PHE A 169 1.50 1.32 4.40
CA PHE A 169 1.95 -0.07 4.57
C PHE A 169 1.46 -0.69 5.88
N ASN A 170 0.43 -0.14 6.51
CA ASN A 170 -0.20 -0.73 7.70
C ASN A 170 -1.68 -0.98 7.42
N LYS A 171 -2.20 -2.10 7.89
CA LYS A 171 -3.62 -2.46 7.87
C LYS A 171 -4.05 -3.04 9.21
N THR A 172 -5.36 -3.07 9.45
CA THR A 172 -5.89 -3.76 10.62
C THR A 172 -5.65 -5.27 10.52
N ILE A 173 -5.60 -5.96 11.66
CA ILE A 173 -5.35 -7.41 11.72
C ILE A 173 -6.36 -8.23 10.92
N ASP A 174 -7.58 -7.70 10.71
CA ASP A 174 -8.67 -8.37 10.01
C ASP A 174 -8.31 -8.70 8.55
N TYR A 175 -7.34 -7.99 7.99
CA TYR A 175 -6.83 -8.19 6.62
C TYR A 175 -5.53 -8.98 6.55
N LYS A 176 -5.05 -9.56 7.67
CA LYS A 176 -3.73 -10.26 7.70
C LYS A 176 -3.60 -11.38 6.68
N LEU A 177 -4.71 -12.03 6.33
CA LEU A 177 -4.73 -13.12 5.36
C LEU A 177 -4.58 -12.64 3.91
N ASP A 178 -4.63 -11.33 3.66
CA ASP A 178 -4.37 -10.76 2.34
C ASP A 178 -2.85 -10.80 2.01
N ASN A 179 -2.00 -10.86 3.05
CA ASN A 179 -0.52 -10.86 3.03
C ASN A 179 0.08 -9.98 1.93
N GLU A 180 -0.32 -8.71 1.94
CA GLU A 180 -0.10 -7.76 0.85
C GLU A 180 1.36 -7.27 0.82
N PHE A 181 1.92 -7.25 -0.38
CA PHE A 181 3.02 -6.40 -0.77
C PHE A 181 2.47 -5.24 -1.59
N ARG A 182 2.86 -4.02 -1.23
CA ARG A 182 2.38 -2.79 -1.87
C ARG A 182 3.49 -2.11 -2.65
N ILE A 183 3.10 -1.58 -3.80
CA ILE A 183 3.89 -0.67 -4.62
C ILE A 183 3.11 0.63 -4.66
N VAL A 184 3.71 1.71 -4.16
CA VAL A 184 3.05 3.00 -3.96
C VAL A 184 3.74 4.05 -4.79
N ILE A 185 2.96 4.79 -5.59
CA ILE A 185 3.43 5.93 -6.39
C ILE A 185 2.68 7.20 -6.00
N SER A 186 3.34 8.34 -6.13
CA SER A 186 2.71 9.65 -5.95
C SER A 186 1.47 9.80 -6.84
N SER A 187 0.42 10.41 -6.32
CA SER A 187 -0.82 10.62 -7.07
C SER A 187 -0.70 11.83 -7.99
N GLY A 188 -0.99 11.64 -9.27
CA GLY A 188 -1.33 12.73 -10.21
C GLY A 188 -2.68 12.53 -10.92
N LYS A 189 -3.30 11.35 -10.75
CA LYS A 189 -4.54 10.89 -11.38
C LYS A 189 -5.18 9.81 -10.48
N GLU A 190 -6.49 9.58 -10.60
CA GLU A 190 -7.21 8.54 -9.85
C GLU A 190 -6.75 7.11 -10.13
N GLN A 191 -6.22 6.87 -11.33
CA GLN A 191 -5.66 5.59 -11.74
C GLN A 191 -4.45 5.82 -12.65
N ASN A 192 -3.49 4.91 -12.58
CA ASN A 192 -2.32 4.88 -13.47
C ASN A 192 -2.10 3.46 -13.97
N LEU A 193 -2.11 3.29 -15.27
CA LEU A 193 -1.74 2.04 -15.92
C LEU A 193 -0.27 2.13 -16.33
N ILE A 194 0.54 1.20 -15.84
CA ILE A 194 1.98 1.12 -16.10
C ILE A 194 2.28 -0.26 -16.68
N GLU A 195 3.16 -0.31 -17.67
CA GLU A 195 3.66 -1.57 -18.25
C GLU A 195 5.15 -1.69 -17.94
N VAL A 196 5.53 -2.77 -17.24
CA VAL A 196 6.94 -3.03 -16.84
C VAL A 196 7.61 -4.12 -17.66
N GLY A 197 6.94 -4.57 -18.73
CA GLY A 197 7.38 -5.65 -19.60
C GLY A 197 7.09 -7.04 -19.05
N LYS A 198 7.47 -8.06 -19.81
CA LYS A 198 7.18 -9.47 -19.50
C LYS A 198 7.67 -9.88 -18.11
N ILE A 199 6.80 -10.55 -17.36
CA ILE A 199 7.07 -11.06 -16.01
C ILE A 199 7.40 -12.55 -16.08
N GLN A 200 8.37 -12.99 -15.27
CA GLN A 200 8.67 -14.41 -15.11
C GLN A 200 7.69 -15.06 -14.13
N GLY A 201 6.86 -15.97 -14.63
CA GLY A 201 5.82 -16.61 -13.87
C GLY A 201 4.93 -17.49 -14.74
N PHE A 202 3.79 -17.88 -14.20
CA PHE A 202 2.77 -18.65 -14.93
C PHE A 202 1.36 -18.24 -14.48
N ILE A 203 0.38 -18.53 -15.34
CA ILE A 203 -1.04 -18.39 -15.03
C ILE A 203 -1.59 -19.74 -14.57
N CYS A 204 -2.41 -19.73 -13.53
CA CYS A 204 -3.20 -20.88 -13.11
C CYS A 204 -4.62 -20.44 -12.73
N THR A 205 -5.52 -21.41 -12.55
CA THR A 205 -6.79 -21.12 -11.88
C THR A 205 -6.54 -20.91 -10.39
N THR A 206 -7.36 -20.10 -9.72
CA THR A 206 -7.23 -19.87 -8.27
C THR A 206 -7.34 -21.17 -7.48
N LYS A 207 -8.20 -22.11 -7.92
CA LYS A 207 -8.35 -23.44 -7.31
C LYS A 207 -7.07 -24.28 -7.30
N SER A 208 -6.10 -23.96 -8.17
CA SER A 208 -4.82 -24.67 -8.27
C SER A 208 -3.72 -24.08 -7.37
N LEU A 209 -3.99 -22.98 -6.66
CA LEU A 209 -2.99 -22.29 -5.84
C LEU A 209 -2.46 -23.15 -4.69
N ASP A 210 -3.24 -24.09 -4.17
CA ASP A 210 -2.82 -24.97 -3.07
C ASP A 210 -1.67 -25.90 -3.48
N ALA A 211 -1.47 -26.13 -4.79
CA ALA A 211 -0.30 -26.84 -5.30
C ALA A 211 1.02 -26.12 -4.95
N LEU A 212 0.98 -24.81 -4.67
CA LEU A 212 2.15 -24.07 -4.22
C LEU A 212 2.65 -24.55 -2.85
N LEU A 213 1.79 -25.14 -2.01
CA LEU A 213 2.19 -25.68 -0.70
C LEU A 213 3.22 -26.82 -0.82
N GLN A 214 3.24 -27.53 -1.95
CA GLN A 214 4.17 -28.64 -2.20
C GLN A 214 5.57 -28.18 -2.63
N VAL A 215 5.73 -26.89 -2.94
CA VAL A 215 6.96 -26.35 -3.49
C VAL A 215 7.64 -25.34 -2.56
N PHE A 216 7.13 -25.09 -1.35
CA PHE A 216 7.83 -24.29 -0.34
C PHE A 216 8.91 -25.09 0.39
#